data_AF-A0A357AIF8-F1
#
_entry.id   AF-A0A357AIF8-F1
#
_cell.length_a   1.000
_cell.length_b   1.000
_cell.length_c   1.000
_cell.angle_alpha   90.00
_cell.angle_beta   90.00
_cell.angle_gamma   90.00
#
_symmetry.space_group_name_H-M   'P 1'
#
loop_
_entity.id
_entity.type
_entity.pdbx_description
1 polymer ?
#
loop_
_entity_poly.entity_id
_entity_poly.type
_entity_poly.pdbx_seq_one_letter_code
_entity_poly.pdbx_strand_id
1 'polypeptide(L)' 'MNKDELVKRFLEYFGGSSEGIRMFTSPGRVNLIGEHTDYNGGFVFPAALTLATTVVARPRKDRRINLIAT' A
#
# COMPACT_ATOMS: atom_id res chain seq x y z
N MET A 1 -2.03 -13.36 1.94
CA MET A 1 -2.63 -13.61 0.62
C MET A 1 -1.52 -13.63 -0.40
N ASN A 2 -1.56 -14.58 -1.34
CA ASN A 2 -0.61 -14.59 -2.45
C ASN A 2 -1.05 -13.58 -3.53
N LYS A 3 -0.20 -13.38 -4.53
CA LYS A 3 -0.43 -12.44 -5.64
C LYS A 3 -1.74 -12.71 -6.39
N ASP A 4 -2.02 -13.98 -6.68
CA ASP A 4 -3.17 -14.38 -7.51
C ASP A 4 -4.49 -14.09 -6.80
N GLU A 5 -4.55 -14.32 -5.50
CA GLU A 5 -5.72 -14.02 -4.66
C GLU A 5 -6.01 -12.52 -4.61
N LEU A 6 -4.97 -11.67 -4.50
CA LEU A 6 -5.10 -10.22 -4.51
C LEU A 6 -5.58 -9.69 -5.86
N VAL A 7 -5.08 -10.25 -6.97
CA VAL A 7 -5.55 -9.92 -8.33
C VAL A 7 -7.01 -10.34 -8.50
N LYS A 8 -7.39 -11.53 -8.04
CA LYS A 8 -8.76 -12.02 -8.11
C LYS A 8 -9.73 -11.07 -7.38
N ARG A 9 -9.44 -10.70 -6.13
CA ARG A 9 -10.28 -9.75 -5.38
C ARG A 9 -10.35 -8.38 -6.04
N PHE A 10 -9.25 -7.88 -6.60
CA PHE A 10 -9.26 -6.62 -7.35
C PHE A 10 -10.24 -6.68 -8.53
N LEU A 11 -10.24 -7.79 -9.29
CA LEU A 11 -11.15 -7.99 -10.42
C LEU A 11 -12.60 -8.19 -9.97
N GLU A 12 -12.85 -8.80 -8.81
CA GLU A 12 -14.19 -8.91 -8.22
C GLU A 12 -14.78 -7.54 -7.89
N TYR A 13 -13.99 -6.61 -7.34
CA TYR A 13 -14.47 -5.27 -6.99
C TYR A 13 -14.53 -4.28 -8.18
N PHE A 14 -13.55 -4.33 -9.09
CA PHE A 14 -13.39 -3.29 -10.13
C PHE A 14 -13.62 -3.78 -11.56
N GLY A 15 -13.77 -5.09 -11.78
CA GLY A 15 -13.95 -5.69 -13.10
C GLY A 15 -12.80 -5.46 -14.08
N GLY A 16 -13.04 -5.80 -15.35
CA GLY A 16 -12.08 -5.64 -16.45
C GLY A 16 -11.04 -6.77 -16.51
N SER A 17 -9.92 -6.53 -17.21
CA SER A 17 -8.84 -7.51 -17.40
C SER A 17 -7.70 -7.34 -16.38
N SER A 18 -6.85 -8.35 -16.26
CA SER A 18 -5.63 -8.28 -15.45
C SER A 18 -4.52 -7.40 -16.05
N GLU A 19 -4.74 -6.87 -17.26
CA GLU A 19 -3.75 -6.08 -17.98
C GLU A 19 -3.43 -4.79 -17.23
N GLY A 20 -2.13 -4.51 -17.07
CA GLY A 20 -1.65 -3.30 -16.40
C GLY A 20 -1.85 -3.28 -14.89
N ILE A 21 -2.33 -4.37 -14.27
CA ILE A 21 -2.37 -4.49 -12.80
C ILE A 21 -0.94 -4.48 -12.25
N ARG A 22 -0.72 -3.65 -11.24
CA ARG A 22 0.52 -3.56 -10.47
C ARG A 22 0.21 -3.70 -8.99
N MET A 23 1.19 -4.21 -8.25
CA MET A 23 1.11 -4.39 -6.81
C MET A 23 2.23 -3.63 -6.14
N PHE A 24 1.89 -2.93 -5.07
CA PHE A 24 2.82 -2.15 -4.28
C PHE A 24 2.57 -2.47 -2.81
N THR A 25 3.64 -2.70 -2.05
CA THR A 25 3.54 -3.01 -0.62
C THR A 25 4.40 -2.02 0.14
N SER A 26 3.84 -1.42 1.19
CA SER A 26 4.54 -0.51 2.10
C SER A 26 4.41 -1.03 3.52
N PRO A 27 5.52 -1.24 4.26
CA PRO A 27 5.45 -1.64 5.65
C PRO A 27 4.96 -0.50 6.53
N GLY A 28 4.31 -0.85 7.64
CA GLY A 28 4.20 0.05 8.79
C GLY A 28 5.58 0.25 9.44
N ARG A 29 5.66 1.18 10.38
CA ARG A 29 6.89 1.46 11.11
C ARG A 29 6.62 1.67 12.59
N VAL A 30 7.59 1.31 13.40
CA VAL A 30 7.67 1.68 14.82
C VAL A 30 8.93 2.51 15.03
N ASN A 31 8.87 3.45 15.95
CA ASN A 31 10.07 4.12 16.42
C ASN A 31 10.68 3.30 17.56
N LEU A 32 11.98 3.06 17.51
CA LEU A 32 12.70 2.44 18.62
C LEU A 32 13.08 3.50 19.67
N ILE A 33 13.49 4.68 19.20
CA ILE A 33 13.81 5.87 20.00
C ILE A 33 13.75 7.14 19.14
N GLY A 34 13.63 8.30 19.79
CA GLY A 34 13.50 9.61 19.12
C GLY A 34 12.04 10.03 18.95
N GLU A 35 11.24 9.96 20.02
CA GLU A 35 9.86 10.46 19.99
C GLU A 35 9.84 11.98 20.02
N HIS A 36 8.96 12.58 19.23
CA HIS A 36 8.76 14.03 19.16
C HIS A 36 10.01 14.84 18.75
N THR A 37 11.03 14.20 18.16
CA THR A 37 12.26 14.88 17.71
C THR A 37 12.25 15.22 16.22
N ASP A 38 11.51 14.48 15.41
CA ASP A 38 11.46 14.61 13.94
C ASP A 38 11.04 16.01 13.49
N TYR A 39 9.94 16.54 14.03
CA TYR A 39 9.46 17.88 13.71
C TYR A 39 10.26 19.00 14.40
N ASN A 40 11.25 18.65 15.23
CA ASN A 40 12.18 19.58 15.87
C ASN A 40 13.59 19.54 15.25
N GLY A 41 13.78 18.82 14.13
CA GLY A 41 15.08 18.69 13.45
C GLY A 41 16.07 17.75 14.18
N GLY A 42 15.59 16.95 15.12
CA GLY A 42 16.38 15.91 15.78
C GLY A 42 16.47 14.62 14.97
N PHE A 43 17.32 13.70 15.43
CA PHE A 43 17.42 12.36 14.86
C PHE A 43 16.30 11.44 15.38
N VAL A 44 15.98 10.42 14.58
CA VAL A 44 15.06 9.32 14.91
C VAL A 44 15.70 7.98 14.55
N PHE A 45 15.31 6.91 15.24
CA PHE A 45 15.75 5.56 14.90
C PHE A 45 14.55 4.61 14.72
N PRO A 46 13.86 4.66 13.57
CA PRO A 46 12.72 3.81 13.28
C PRO A 46 13.12 2.45 12.72
N ALA A 47 12.20 1.49 12.81
CA ALA A 47 12.28 0.20 12.15
C ALA A 47 10.98 -0.12 11.40
N ALA A 48 11.11 -0.73 10.22
CA ALA A 48 9.98 -1.24 9.46
C ALA A 48 9.41 -2.50 10.13
N LEU A 49 8.08 -2.61 10.16
CA LEU A 49 7.38 -3.80 10.64
C LEU A 49 7.20 -4.81 9.51
N THR A 50 6.95 -6.07 9.87
CA THR A 50 6.46 -7.09 8.92
C THR A 50 5.00 -6.85 8.51
N LEU A 51 4.23 -6.15 9.36
CA LEU A 51 2.88 -5.70 9.05
C LEU A 51 2.94 -4.61 7.97
N ALA A 52 2.24 -4.82 6.87
CA ALA A 52 2.31 -3.96 5.69
C ALA A 52 0.94 -3.77 5.04
N THR A 53 0.77 -2.65 4.35
CA THR A 53 -0.37 -2.40 3.47
C THR A 53 0.02 -2.71 2.04
N THR A 54 -0.78 -3.52 1.35
CA THR A 54 -0.60 -3.84 -0.07
C THR A 54 -1.69 -3.19 -0.88
N VAL A 55 -1.30 -2.44 -1.91
CA VAL A 55 -2.19 -1.81 -2.89
C VAL A 55 -2.08 -2.58 -4.20
N VAL A 56 -3.23 -2.97 -4.76
CA VAL A 56 -3.37 -3.48 -6.11
C VAL A 56 -4.02 -2.38 -6.95
N ALA A 57 -3.37 -1.96 -8.03
CA ALA A 57 -3.81 -0.82 -8.83
C ALA A 57 -3.68 -1.09 -10.33
N ARG A 58 -4.60 -0.53 -11.11
CA ARG A 58 -4.58 -0.54 -12.58
C ARG A 58 -4.87 0.88 -13.09
N PRO A 59 -4.07 1.43 -14.03
CA PRO A 59 -4.36 2.74 -14.59
C PRO A 59 -5.69 2.71 -15.35
N ARG A 60 -6.41 3.83 -15.29
CA ARG A 60 -7.63 4.07 -16.06
C ARG A 60 -7.34 5.05 -17.18
N LYS A 61 -8.16 5.01 -18.24
CA LYS A 61 -8.08 5.97 -19.35
C LYS A 61 -8.78 7.30 -19.05
N ASP A 62 -9.60 7.33 -18.00
CA ASP A 62 -10.29 8.53 -17.52
C ASP A 62 -9.53 9.16 -16.33
N ARG A 63 -10.01 10.32 -15.85
CA ARG A 63 -9.43 11.01 -14.68
C ARG A 63 -10.08 10.59 -13.35
N ARG A 64 -10.74 9.43 -13.30
CA ARG A 64 -11.40 8.96 -12.09
C ARG A 64 -10.48 8.04 -11.31
N ILE A 65 -10.58 8.11 -9.98
CA ILE A 65 -9.92 7.17 -9.07
C ILE A 65 -11.04 6.46 -8.30
N ASN A 66 -11.08 5.14 -8.40
CA ASN A 66 -11.96 4.31 -7.60
C ASN A 66 -11.10 3.59 -6.55
N LEU A 67 -11.48 3.68 -5.29
CA LEU A 67 -10.74 3.12 -4.17
C LEU A 67 -11.66 2.27 -3.31
N ILE A 68 -11.10 1.19 -2.78
CA ILE A 68 -11.72 0.36 -1.74
C ILE A 68 -10.64 -0.04 -0.73
N ALA A 69 -10.99 -0.05 0.54
CA ALA A 69 -10.19 -0.63 1.62
C ALA A 69 -10.97 -1.81 2.19
N THR A 70 -10.27 -2.91 2.47
CA THR A 70 -10.85 -4.17 2.94
C THR A 70 -10.11 -4.70 4.15
#